data_AF-T2IGC8-F1
#
_entry.id   AF-T2IGC8-F1
#
_cell.length_a   1.000
_cell.length_b   1.000
_cell.length_c   1.000
_cell.angle_alpha   90.00
_cell.angle_beta   90.00
_cell.angle_gamma   90.00
#
_symmetry.space_group_name_H-M   'P 1'
#
loop_
_entity.id
_entity.type
_entity.pdbx_description
1 polymer ?
#
loop_
_entity_poly.entity_id
_entity_poly.type
_entity_poly.pdbx_seq_one_letter_code
_entity_poly.pdbx_strand_id
1 'polypeptide(L)'
;MANYTGIKIPELPELELIKQRLPEHHYFPSITEEERDDNDDDQEETISLELPREEDEATEKQGIKNVYEYLIDDIEQIDSLTINSDSHGESVIILHIVGDTNISEIVHQCQSSNDCSPENLIIVGYEGSKMCLNFDNLGALIVAPQHQLGIKNKNSDQELAQFTGSIWVDKLSTDGDCGRDQVQFQEAWKWGDLPTQFQSINPIPKLIQVHLRDSITPDS
;
A
#
# COMPACT_ATOMS: atom_id res chain seq x y z
N MET A 1 -16.74 -14.11 -20.71
CA MET A 1 -17.27 -14.72 -19.47
C MET A 1 -16.13 -14.78 -18.47
N ALA A 2 -16.16 -13.95 -17.44
CA ALA A 2 -15.21 -14.05 -16.34
C ALA A 2 -15.63 -15.23 -15.44
N ASN A 3 -14.68 -16.12 -15.15
CA ASN A 3 -14.91 -17.22 -14.21
C ASN A 3 -14.63 -16.70 -12.80
N TYR A 4 -15.69 -16.45 -12.04
CA TYR A 4 -15.57 -16.11 -10.62
C TYR A 4 -15.15 -17.35 -9.85
N THR A 5 -14.02 -17.26 -9.16
CA THR A 5 -13.67 -18.23 -8.11
C THR A 5 -13.91 -17.51 -6.80
N GLY A 6 -14.80 -18.04 -5.96
CA GLY A 6 -14.92 -17.56 -4.59
C GLY A 6 -13.65 -17.97 -3.86
N ILE A 7 -12.82 -17.00 -3.51
CA ILE A 7 -11.59 -17.23 -2.76
C ILE A 7 -11.90 -16.86 -1.30
N LYS A 8 -11.52 -17.70 -0.34
CA LYS A 8 -11.64 -17.38 1.09
C LYS A 8 -10.83 -16.10 1.34
N ILE A 9 -11.41 -15.14 2.05
CA ILE A 9 -10.66 -13.97 2.52
C ILE A 9 -9.46 -14.47 3.31
N PRO A 10 -8.23 -14.10 2.94
CA PRO A 10 -7.04 -14.50 3.66
C PRO A 10 -7.12 -13.94 5.08
N GLU A 11 -6.77 -14.77 6.06
CA GLU A 11 -6.59 -14.30 7.43
C GLU A 11 -5.34 -13.42 7.45
N LEU A 12 -5.51 -12.15 7.85
CA LEU A 12 -4.40 -11.23 8.01
C LEU A 12 -3.54 -11.66 9.20
N PRO A 13 -2.24 -11.33 9.21
CA PRO A 13 -1.42 -11.47 10.40
C PRO A 13 -2.06 -10.76 11.62
N GLU A 14 -1.91 -11.32 12.82
CA GLU A 14 -2.48 -10.72 14.03
C GLU A 14 -1.71 -9.43 14.39
N LEU A 15 -2.42 -8.30 14.45
CA LEU A 15 -1.85 -6.99 14.79
C LEU A 15 -1.08 -7.00 16.11
N GLU A 16 -1.59 -7.68 17.14
CA GLU A 16 -0.93 -7.78 18.43
C GLU A 16 0.44 -8.47 18.35
N LEU A 17 0.60 -9.46 17.46
CA LEU A 17 1.88 -10.13 17.25
C LEU A 17 2.85 -9.23 16.48
N ILE A 18 2.35 -8.43 15.53
CA ILE A 18 3.13 -7.39 14.84
C ILE A 18 3.62 -6.36 15.88
N LYS A 19 2.71 -5.81 16.69
CA LYS A 19 3.00 -4.85 17.77
C LYS A 19 3.97 -5.38 18.83
N GLN A 20 4.14 -6.70 18.96
CA GLN A 20 5.11 -7.28 19.89
C GLN A 20 6.52 -7.46 19.29
N ARG A 21 6.64 -7.50 17.96
CA ARG A 21 7.93 -7.76 17.29
C ARG A 21 8.57 -6.52 16.68
N LEU A 22 7.79 -5.48 16.33
CA LEU A 22 8.38 -4.30 15.70
C LEU A 22 9.17 -3.48 16.73
N PRO A 23 10.33 -2.92 16.34
CA PRO A 23 11.03 -1.91 17.13
C PRO A 23 10.18 -0.64 17.32
N GLU A 24 10.27 0.03 18.47
CA GLU A 24 9.48 1.24 18.78
C GLU A 24 9.59 2.35 17.73
N HIS A 25 10.72 2.47 17.04
CA HIS A 25 10.90 3.49 16.00
C HIS A 25 10.15 3.16 14.70
N HIS A 26 9.71 1.92 14.49
CA HIS A 26 8.94 1.50 13.30
C HIS A 26 7.42 1.75 13.45
N TYR A 27 7.00 2.38 14.55
CA TYR A 27 5.63 2.79 14.80
C TYR A 27 5.44 4.26 14.45
N PHE A 28 4.42 4.52 13.65
CA PHE A 28 3.94 5.85 13.33
C PHE A 28 2.54 5.98 13.94
N PRO A 29 2.43 6.43 15.21
CA PRO A 29 1.15 6.57 15.89
C PRO A 29 0.38 7.80 15.36
N SER A 30 -0.92 7.84 15.64
CA SER A 30 -1.77 9.01 15.43
C SER A 30 -1.16 10.24 16.09
N ILE A 31 -1.02 11.34 15.36
CA ILE A 31 -0.67 12.64 15.97
C ILE A 31 -1.96 13.16 16.62
N THR A 32 -1.99 13.20 17.96
CA THR A 32 -3.16 13.70 18.70
C THR A 32 -3.24 15.23 18.64
N GLU A 33 -4.44 15.79 18.73
CA GLU A 33 -4.65 17.26 18.75
C GLU A 33 -3.86 17.98 19.87
N GLU A 34 -3.48 17.28 20.95
CA GLU A 34 -2.72 17.84 22.07
C GLU A 34 -1.20 17.93 21.80
N GLU A 35 -0.67 17.23 20.80
CA GLU A 35 0.74 17.32 20.37
C GLU A 35 0.96 18.34 19.23
N ARG A 36 -0.12 18.90 18.69
CA ARG A 36 -0.08 20.11 17.83
C ARG A 36 0.24 21.30 18.73
N ASP A 37 1.52 21.63 18.83
CA ASP A 37 2.01 22.72 19.68
C ASP A 37 1.21 24.03 19.40
N ASP A 38 0.73 24.66 20.48
CA ASP A 38 -0.15 25.85 20.54
C ASP A 38 0.44 27.16 19.92
N ASN A 39 1.37 27.09 18.96
CA ASN A 39 2.05 28.27 18.41
C ASN A 39 2.10 28.41 16.88
N ASP A 40 1.51 27.50 16.08
CA ASP A 40 1.37 27.71 14.64
C ASP A 40 -0.10 27.58 14.20
N ASP A 41 -0.81 28.71 14.21
CA ASP A 41 -2.07 28.88 13.47
C ASP A 41 -1.86 28.49 11.99
N ASP A 42 -2.69 27.57 11.48
CA ASP A 42 -2.88 27.24 10.05
C ASP A 42 -1.77 26.46 9.29
N GLN A 43 -1.04 25.53 9.91
CA GLN A 43 -0.33 24.50 9.15
C GLN A 43 -1.03 23.14 9.33
N GLU A 44 -1.70 22.66 8.28
CA GLU A 44 -1.98 21.22 8.15
C GLU A 44 -0.60 20.53 8.27
N GLU A 45 -0.35 19.84 9.40
CA GLU A 45 0.91 19.15 9.60
C GLU A 45 1.06 18.06 8.54
N THR A 46 1.86 18.37 7.53
CA THR A 46 2.07 17.49 6.39
C THR A 46 3.06 16.39 6.78
N ILE A 47 2.61 15.14 6.87
CA ILE A 47 3.47 14.00 7.24
C ILE A 47 4.17 13.49 5.97
N SER A 48 5.50 13.51 5.95
CA SER A 48 6.33 12.90 4.91
C SER A 48 7.20 11.80 5.50
N LEU A 49 7.14 10.59 4.92
CA LEU A 49 7.88 9.42 5.36
C LEU A 49 8.83 8.94 4.26
N GLU A 50 10.08 8.66 4.63
CA GLU A 50 11.05 7.99 3.78
C GLU A 50 11.49 6.70 4.49
N LEU A 51 11.24 5.55 3.86
CA LEU A 51 11.40 4.22 4.46
C LEU A 51 12.22 3.28 3.54
N PRO A 52 13.09 2.42 4.09
CA PRO A 52 13.56 2.45 5.48
C PRO A 52 14.45 3.66 5.73
N ARG A 53 14.54 4.12 6.99
CA ARG A 53 15.49 5.15 7.40
C ARG A 53 16.89 4.56 7.53
N GLU A 54 17.91 5.42 7.50
CA GLU A 54 19.32 4.99 7.56
C GLU A 54 19.64 4.20 8.84
N GLU A 55 18.98 4.56 9.95
CA GLU A 55 19.13 3.92 11.26
C GLU A 55 18.27 2.65 11.45
N ASP A 56 17.32 2.37 10.55
CA ASP A 56 16.40 1.26 10.72
C ASP A 56 17.14 -0.07 10.55
N GLU A 57 16.95 -0.98 11.51
CA GLU A 57 17.41 -2.36 11.39
C GLU A 57 16.32 -3.24 10.77
N ALA A 58 16.72 -4.21 9.95
CA ALA A 58 15.77 -5.14 9.36
C ALA A 58 15.04 -5.95 10.45
N THR A 59 13.71 -5.97 10.38
CA THR A 59 12.85 -6.74 11.28
C THR A 59 13.15 -8.23 11.20
N GLU A 60 13.41 -8.73 9.98
CA GLU A 60 13.88 -10.09 9.76
C GLU A 60 14.71 -10.20 8.48
N LYS A 61 15.32 -11.37 8.29
CA LYS A 61 16.08 -11.70 7.08
C LYS A 61 15.51 -12.95 6.42
N GLN A 62 15.09 -12.82 5.16
CA GLN A 62 14.53 -13.90 4.37
C GLN A 62 15.44 -14.26 3.19
N GLY A 63 16.25 -15.31 3.38
CA GLY A 63 17.27 -15.68 2.41
C GLY A 63 18.30 -14.56 2.24
N ILE A 64 18.30 -13.93 1.06
CA ILE A 64 19.18 -12.80 0.74
C ILE A 64 18.54 -11.43 0.98
N LYS A 65 17.20 -11.36 1.13
CA LYS A 65 16.47 -10.10 1.26
C LYS A 65 16.34 -9.69 2.72
N ASN A 66 16.47 -8.39 2.98
CA ASN A 66 16.14 -7.80 4.27
C ASN A 66 14.65 -7.43 4.30
N VAL A 67 13.96 -7.71 5.39
CA VAL A 67 12.55 -7.36 5.55
C VAL A 67 12.43 -6.25 6.58
N TYR A 68 11.80 -5.15 6.18
CA TYR A 68 11.47 -4.04 7.05
C TYR A 68 9.95 -3.95 7.19
N GLU A 69 9.47 -4.05 8.41
CA GLU A 69 8.06 -3.94 8.72
C GLU A 69 7.78 -2.64 9.48
N TYR A 70 6.70 -1.94 9.13
CA TYR A 70 6.27 -0.70 9.75
C TYR A 70 4.79 -0.76 10.11
N LEU A 71 4.43 -0.11 11.21
CA LEU A 71 3.03 0.07 11.61
C LEU A 71 2.67 1.55 11.56
N ILE A 72 1.70 1.87 10.71
CA ILE A 72 1.05 3.17 10.61
C ILE A 72 -0.31 3.02 11.29
N ASP A 73 -0.50 3.69 12.42
CA ASP A 73 -1.69 3.54 13.27
C ASP A 73 -2.49 4.85 13.26
N ASP A 74 -3.63 4.85 12.56
CA ASP A 74 -4.62 5.94 12.53
C ASP A 74 -4.05 7.30 12.06
N ILE A 75 -3.20 7.26 11.03
CA ILE A 75 -2.75 8.45 10.29
C ILE A 75 -3.67 8.66 9.09
N GLU A 76 -4.62 9.59 9.24
CA GLU A 76 -5.63 9.88 8.21
C GLU A 76 -5.00 10.41 6.91
N GLN A 77 -3.92 11.20 7.00
CA GLN A 77 -3.32 11.92 5.89
C GLN A 77 -1.78 11.79 5.92
N ILE A 78 -1.19 11.28 4.84
CA ILE A 78 0.25 11.24 4.59
C ILE A 78 0.49 11.96 3.27
N ASP A 79 1.28 13.02 3.26
CA ASP A 79 1.47 13.80 2.03
C ASP A 79 2.49 13.19 1.09
N SER A 80 3.52 12.54 1.64
CA SER A 80 4.49 11.83 0.82
C SER A 80 5.00 10.59 1.54
N LEU A 81 5.02 9.47 0.81
CA LEU A 81 5.60 8.21 1.23
C LEU A 81 6.62 7.76 0.19
N THR A 82 7.90 7.89 0.51
CA THR A 82 9.00 7.38 -0.29
C THR A 82 9.42 6.01 0.23
N ILE A 83 9.32 4.99 -0.61
CA ILE A 83 9.74 3.61 -0.32
C ILE A 83 11.03 3.33 -1.10
N ASN A 84 12.14 3.17 -0.40
CA ASN A 84 13.45 2.85 -0.95
C ASN A 84 13.82 1.40 -0.65
N SER A 85 13.42 0.49 -1.55
CA SER A 85 13.64 -0.96 -1.39
C SER A 85 15.10 -1.40 -1.64
N ASP A 86 16.03 -0.47 -1.88
CA ASP A 86 17.44 -0.74 -2.19
C ASP A 86 18.46 -0.14 -1.21
N SER A 87 18.00 0.72 -0.31
CA SER A 87 18.80 1.43 0.71
C SER A 87 19.81 0.56 1.45
N HIS A 88 19.52 -0.75 1.63
CA HIS A 88 20.38 -1.70 2.32
C HIS A 88 20.53 -3.04 1.57
N GLY A 89 20.52 -3.02 0.22
CA GLY A 89 20.42 -4.21 -0.63
C GLY A 89 18.96 -4.57 -0.93
N GLU A 90 18.71 -5.66 -1.69
CA GLU A 90 17.33 -6.07 -2.03
C GLU A 90 16.49 -6.23 -0.76
N SER A 91 15.48 -5.37 -0.60
CA SER A 91 14.65 -5.33 0.59
C SER A 91 13.16 -5.48 0.27
N VAL A 92 12.44 -6.11 1.19
CA VAL A 92 10.98 -6.18 1.20
C VAL A 92 10.48 -5.22 2.28
N ILE A 93 9.63 -4.28 1.88
CA ILE A 93 9.00 -3.31 2.78
C ILE A 93 7.56 -3.73 3.00
N ILE A 94 7.16 -3.89 4.26
CA ILE A 94 5.80 -4.25 4.65
C ILE A 94 5.22 -3.10 5.47
N LEU A 95 4.15 -2.50 4.97
CA LEU A 95 3.39 -1.46 5.65
C LEU A 95 2.11 -2.07 6.21
N HIS A 96 1.97 -2.06 7.53
CA HIS A 96 0.73 -2.35 8.23
C HIS A 96 0.03 -1.03 8.51
N ILE A 97 -1.15 -0.83 7.94
CA ILE A 97 -1.94 0.40 8.07
C ILE A 97 -3.21 0.07 8.84
N VAL A 98 -3.42 0.72 9.98
CA VAL A 98 -4.64 0.62 10.80
C VAL A 98 -5.45 1.89 10.59
N GLY A 99 -6.75 1.78 10.32
CA GLY A 99 -7.63 2.92 10.08
C GLY A 99 -7.90 3.20 8.61
N ASP A 100 -8.56 4.33 8.39
CA ASP A 100 -8.66 4.96 7.08
C ASP A 100 -7.36 5.70 6.78
N THR A 101 -6.93 5.71 5.51
CA THR A 101 -5.70 6.41 5.13
C THR A 101 -5.83 7.08 3.77
N ASN A 102 -5.21 8.25 3.65
CA ASN A 102 -5.01 8.96 2.40
C ASN A 102 -3.53 9.29 2.22
N ILE A 103 -2.90 8.69 1.22
CA ILE A 103 -1.51 8.92 0.88
C ILE A 103 -1.45 9.72 -0.42
N SER A 104 -1.15 11.01 -0.30
CA SER A 104 -1.17 11.99 -1.41
C SER A 104 -0.06 11.77 -2.43
N GLU A 105 1.01 11.06 -2.06
CA GLU A 105 2.07 10.64 -2.97
C GLU A 105 2.76 9.39 -2.46
N ILE A 106 2.89 8.38 -3.32
CA ILE A 106 3.75 7.22 -3.11
C ILE A 106 4.81 7.19 -4.20
N VAL A 107 6.08 7.19 -3.78
CA VAL A 107 7.23 7.01 -4.66
C VAL A 107 7.94 5.72 -4.29
N HIS A 108 7.86 4.71 -5.16
CA HIS A 108 8.63 3.48 -4.99
C HIS A 108 9.94 3.58 -5.77
N GLN A 109 11.04 3.72 -5.04
CA GLN A 109 12.39 3.83 -5.59
C GLN A 109 13.06 2.45 -5.60
N CYS A 110 13.42 2.02 -6.82
CA CYS A 110 14.26 0.85 -7.08
C CYS A 110 15.33 1.24 -8.11
N GLN A 111 16.47 0.53 -8.17
CA GLN A 111 17.67 0.93 -8.90
C GLN A 111 17.36 1.30 -10.36
N SER A 112 18.10 2.28 -10.87
CA SER A 112 17.91 2.94 -12.18
C SER A 112 18.02 2.06 -13.44
N SER A 113 18.06 0.73 -13.30
CA SER A 113 18.11 -0.22 -14.42
C SER A 113 16.96 -1.23 -14.47
N ASN A 114 16.13 -1.37 -13.43
CA ASN A 114 15.00 -2.31 -13.40
C ASN A 114 13.75 -1.65 -12.79
N ASP A 115 12.58 -2.02 -13.29
CA ASP A 115 11.30 -1.63 -12.69
C ASP A 115 11.18 -2.22 -11.27
N CYS A 116 10.55 -1.49 -10.36
CA CYS A 116 10.30 -1.97 -9.00
C CYS A 116 9.53 -3.29 -9.01
N SER A 117 10.09 -4.33 -8.38
CA SER A 117 9.38 -5.59 -8.23
C SER A 117 8.21 -5.43 -7.26
N PRO A 118 7.00 -5.91 -7.61
CA PRO A 118 5.84 -5.85 -6.71
C PRO A 118 6.01 -6.68 -5.43
N GLU A 119 7.01 -7.55 -5.37
CA GLU A 119 7.35 -8.32 -4.17
C GLU A 119 8.10 -7.49 -3.13
N ASN A 120 8.65 -6.33 -3.52
CA ASN A 120 9.47 -5.50 -2.65
C ASN A 120 8.65 -4.50 -1.81
N LEU A 121 7.35 -4.38 -2.08
CA LEU A 121 6.41 -3.57 -1.31
C LEU A 121 5.10 -4.33 -1.06
N ILE A 122 4.76 -4.49 0.21
CA ILE A 122 3.52 -5.11 0.66
C ILE A 122 2.78 -4.09 1.53
N ILE A 123 1.52 -3.80 1.20
CA ILE A 123 0.64 -2.92 1.97
C ILE A 123 -0.49 -3.76 2.55
N VAL A 124 -0.65 -3.74 3.86
CA VAL A 124 -1.67 -4.52 4.57
C VAL A 124 -2.57 -3.56 5.35
N GLY A 125 -3.85 -3.52 5.00
CA GLY A 125 -4.85 -2.68 5.66
C GLY A 125 -5.62 -3.43 6.73
N TYR A 126 -5.76 -2.81 7.91
CA TYR A 126 -6.53 -3.27 9.06
C TYR A 126 -7.53 -2.20 9.49
N GLU A 127 -8.65 -2.64 10.06
CA GLU A 127 -9.60 -1.80 10.81
C GLU A 127 -9.90 -0.45 10.14
N GLY A 128 -10.50 -0.47 8.96
CA GLY A 128 -10.87 0.74 8.24
C GLY A 128 -11.87 0.46 7.12
N SER A 129 -12.33 1.54 6.50
CA SER A 129 -13.30 1.57 5.42
C SER A 129 -12.69 1.99 4.08
N LYS A 130 -11.61 2.78 4.08
CA LYS A 130 -11.13 3.49 2.90
C LYS A 130 -9.60 3.64 2.90
N MET A 131 -8.99 3.34 1.77
CA MET A 131 -7.56 3.51 1.52
C MET A 131 -7.37 4.24 0.20
N CYS A 132 -6.80 5.43 0.23
CA CYS A 132 -6.58 6.26 -0.95
C CYS A 132 -5.09 6.35 -1.23
N LEU A 133 -4.66 5.83 -2.38
CA LEU A 133 -3.25 5.77 -2.76
C LEU A 133 -3.05 6.58 -4.05
N ASN A 134 -2.10 7.51 -4.03
CA ASN A 134 -1.80 8.36 -5.16
C ASN A 134 -0.39 8.13 -5.69
N PHE A 135 -0.24 7.70 -6.95
CA PHE A 135 1.04 7.34 -7.55
C PHE A 135 1.01 7.37 -9.08
N ASP A 136 2.17 7.62 -9.70
CA ASP A 136 2.33 7.51 -11.16
C ASP A 136 2.56 6.05 -11.58
N ASN A 137 3.48 5.35 -10.89
CA ASN A 137 3.81 3.94 -11.09
C ASN A 137 4.07 3.27 -9.74
N LEU A 138 3.38 2.17 -9.45
CA LEU A 138 3.54 1.42 -8.21
C LEU A 138 3.64 -0.09 -8.48
N GLY A 139 4.70 -0.70 -7.98
CA GLY A 139 4.85 -2.14 -7.87
C GLY A 139 4.53 -2.59 -6.44
N ALA A 140 3.40 -3.25 -6.20
CA ALA A 140 3.05 -3.69 -4.84
C ALA A 140 2.12 -4.91 -4.76
N LEU A 141 2.16 -5.58 -3.61
CA LEU A 141 1.08 -6.45 -3.13
C LEU A 141 0.23 -5.69 -2.10
N ILE A 142 -1.06 -5.50 -2.38
CA ILE A 142 -2.00 -4.82 -1.47
C ILE A 142 -2.99 -5.84 -0.91
N VAL A 143 -3.10 -5.94 0.40
CA VAL A 143 -4.02 -6.83 1.12
C VAL A 143 -4.80 -6.04 2.17
N ALA A 144 -5.97 -5.54 1.80
CA ALA A 144 -6.85 -4.74 2.65
C ALA A 144 -8.32 -5.18 2.47
N PRO A 145 -8.69 -6.40 2.90
CA PRO A 145 -9.96 -7.05 2.56
C PRO A 145 -11.22 -6.32 3.05
N GLN A 146 -11.08 -5.37 3.98
CA GLN A 146 -12.18 -4.59 4.55
C GLN A 146 -12.27 -3.19 3.96
N HIS A 147 -11.26 -2.76 3.20
CA HIS A 147 -11.17 -1.40 2.67
C HIS A 147 -11.72 -1.30 1.27
N GLN A 148 -12.27 -0.13 0.98
CA GLN A 148 -12.44 0.38 -0.37
C GLN A 148 -11.12 1.04 -0.79
N LEU A 149 -10.54 0.59 -1.91
CA LEU A 149 -9.28 1.12 -2.40
C LEU A 149 -9.50 2.13 -3.53
N GLY A 150 -9.15 3.39 -3.29
CA GLY A 150 -9.07 4.42 -4.33
C GLY A 150 -7.64 4.56 -4.82
N ILE A 151 -7.45 4.53 -6.15
CA ILE A 151 -6.15 4.79 -6.79
C ILE A 151 -6.26 6.05 -7.63
N LYS A 152 -5.34 6.98 -7.42
CA LYS A 152 -5.23 8.24 -8.16
C LYS A 152 -3.85 8.37 -8.79
N ASN A 153 -3.81 9.11 -9.89
CA ASN A 153 -2.56 9.52 -10.50
C ASN A 153 -2.05 10.80 -9.82
N LYS A 154 -0.77 10.82 -9.45
CA LYS A 154 -0.19 11.99 -8.79
C LYS A 154 -0.02 13.12 -9.80
N ASN A 155 0.39 12.77 -11.02
CA ASN A 155 0.65 13.74 -12.07
C ASN A 155 -0.54 13.88 -13.03
N SER A 156 -1.10 15.09 -13.10
CA SER A 156 -2.19 15.44 -14.04
C SER A 156 -1.82 15.34 -15.51
N ASP A 157 -0.53 15.33 -15.84
CA ASP A 157 -0.05 15.21 -17.23
C ASP A 157 -0.05 13.77 -17.75
N GLN A 158 -0.17 12.77 -16.86
CA GLN A 158 -0.33 11.37 -17.23
C GLN A 158 -1.81 10.97 -17.20
N GLU A 159 -2.28 10.33 -18.27
CA GLU A 159 -3.69 9.93 -18.36
C GLU A 159 -4.05 8.76 -17.42
N LEU A 160 -3.07 7.94 -17.02
CA LEU A 160 -3.27 6.66 -16.33
C LEU A 160 -2.25 6.45 -15.21
N ALA A 161 -2.69 6.02 -14.04
CA ALA A 161 -1.82 5.43 -13.02
C ALA A 161 -1.43 3.99 -13.44
N GLN A 162 -0.16 3.62 -13.28
CA GLN A 162 0.34 2.28 -13.60
C GLN A 162 0.51 1.46 -12.32
N PHE A 163 -0.13 0.30 -12.26
CA PHE A 163 -0.01 -0.62 -11.13
C PHE A 163 0.48 -1.98 -11.62
N THR A 164 1.59 -2.44 -11.05
CA THR A 164 2.13 -3.79 -11.25
C THR A 164 2.00 -4.56 -9.95
N GLY A 165 1.37 -5.74 -9.97
CA GLY A 165 1.27 -6.54 -8.76
C GLY A 165 -0.08 -7.20 -8.56
N SER A 166 -0.57 -7.18 -7.32
CA SER A 166 -1.86 -7.80 -6.97
C SER A 166 -2.54 -7.07 -5.82
N ILE A 167 -3.87 -7.08 -5.87
CA ILE A 167 -4.72 -6.36 -4.93
C ILE A 167 -5.79 -7.31 -4.40
N TRP A 168 -5.96 -7.29 -3.08
CA TRP A 168 -7.04 -7.94 -2.37
C TRP A 168 -7.77 -6.92 -1.50
N VAL A 169 -8.95 -6.49 -1.93
CA VAL A 169 -9.76 -5.43 -1.28
C VAL A 169 -11.24 -5.76 -1.35
N ASP A 170 -12.08 -5.08 -0.55
CA ASP A 170 -13.54 -5.25 -0.63
C ASP A 170 -14.05 -4.78 -2.01
N LYS A 171 -13.66 -3.57 -2.41
CA LYS A 171 -13.93 -3.01 -3.75
C LYS A 171 -12.97 -1.90 -4.12
N LEU A 172 -12.90 -1.60 -5.41
CA LEU A 172 -12.23 -0.39 -5.90
C LEU A 172 -13.18 0.81 -5.78
N SER A 173 -12.68 1.91 -5.24
CA SER A 173 -13.38 3.18 -5.16
C SER A 173 -13.16 3.98 -6.44
N THR A 174 -14.24 4.58 -6.95
CA THR A 174 -14.23 5.56 -8.05
C THR A 174 -14.74 6.92 -7.57
N ASP A 175 -14.70 7.15 -6.26
CA ASP A 175 -15.05 8.41 -5.62
C ASP A 175 -14.01 9.47 -6.00
N GLY A 176 -14.45 10.64 -6.49
CA GLY A 176 -13.53 11.70 -6.93
C GLY A 176 -12.52 12.13 -5.87
N ASP A 177 -12.86 11.95 -4.60
CA ASP A 177 -11.98 12.24 -3.45
C ASP A 177 -11.03 11.07 -3.14
N CYS A 178 -11.31 9.87 -3.61
CA CYS A 178 -10.49 8.66 -3.45
C CYS A 178 -10.70 7.67 -4.59
N GLY A 179 -9.90 7.82 -5.64
CA GLY A 179 -10.01 7.03 -6.86
C GLY A 179 -10.76 7.76 -7.98
N ARG A 180 -10.04 8.26 -8.99
CA ARG A 180 -10.69 9.02 -10.08
C ARG A 180 -10.16 8.71 -11.47
N ASP A 181 -9.05 7.97 -11.55
CA ASP A 181 -8.31 7.79 -12.79
C ASP A 181 -8.43 6.36 -13.33
N GLN A 182 -8.19 6.21 -14.62
CA GLN A 182 -8.09 4.91 -15.25
C GLN A 182 -6.75 4.28 -14.82
N VAL A 183 -6.80 3.12 -14.15
CA VAL A 183 -5.62 2.40 -13.69
C VAL A 183 -5.25 1.30 -14.69
N GLN A 184 -3.99 1.28 -15.13
CA GLN A 184 -3.45 0.19 -15.94
C GLN A 184 -2.84 -0.88 -15.03
N PHE A 185 -3.48 -2.05 -14.98
CA PHE A 185 -2.99 -3.20 -14.22
C PHE A 185 -2.05 -4.07 -15.06
N GLN A 186 -0.87 -4.37 -14.51
CA GLN A 186 0.11 -5.30 -15.04
C GLN A 186 0.28 -6.49 -14.10
N GLU A 187 0.43 -7.70 -14.66
CA GLU A 187 0.57 -8.94 -13.89
C GLU A 187 1.89 -8.97 -13.11
N ALA A 188 1.82 -9.43 -11.85
CA ALA A 188 2.99 -9.61 -11.00
C ALA A 188 3.96 -10.70 -11.55
N TRP A 189 5.25 -10.57 -11.22
CA TRP A 189 6.21 -11.69 -11.33
C TRP A 189 5.95 -12.72 -10.19
N LYS A 190 6.64 -13.87 -10.21
CA LYS A 190 6.18 -15.14 -9.62
C LYS A 190 6.01 -15.12 -8.08
N TRP A 191 4.82 -15.47 -7.62
CA TRP A 191 4.39 -15.63 -6.21
C TRP A 191 5.30 -16.34 -5.19
N GLY A 192 6.25 -17.18 -5.63
CA GLY A 192 7.05 -18.01 -4.73
C GLY A 192 8.02 -17.26 -3.83
N ASP A 193 8.26 -15.97 -4.13
CA ASP A 193 9.30 -15.16 -3.51
C ASP A 193 8.78 -14.20 -2.41
N LEU A 194 7.49 -14.29 -2.06
CA LEU A 194 6.89 -13.51 -0.95
C LEU A 194 7.30 -14.01 0.45
N PRO A 195 7.22 -13.16 1.50
CA PRO A 195 7.34 -13.59 2.89
C PRO A 195 6.36 -14.71 3.26
N THR A 196 6.79 -15.65 4.12
CA THR A 196 6.01 -16.86 4.41
C THR A 196 4.61 -16.57 4.96
N GLN A 197 4.43 -15.50 5.75
CA GLN A 197 3.11 -15.08 6.22
C GLN A 197 2.15 -14.64 5.11
N PHE A 198 2.67 -14.24 3.94
CA PHE A 198 1.89 -13.85 2.77
C PHE A 198 1.83 -14.95 1.71
N GLN A 199 2.66 -16.00 1.80
CA GLN A 199 2.56 -17.16 0.91
C GLN A 199 1.26 -17.97 1.14
N SER A 200 0.77 -18.05 2.39
CA SER A 200 -0.48 -18.74 2.74
C SER A 200 -1.74 -18.02 2.26
N ILE A 201 -1.61 -16.73 1.93
CA ILE A 201 -2.70 -15.90 1.38
C ILE A 201 -3.07 -16.41 -0.02
N ASN A 202 -2.14 -17.12 -0.69
CA ASN A 202 -2.30 -17.75 -1.98
C ASN A 202 -3.19 -16.90 -2.91
N PRO A 203 -2.83 -15.61 -3.08
CA PRO A 203 -3.66 -14.66 -3.80
C PRO A 203 -3.92 -15.27 -5.16
N ILE A 204 -5.18 -15.59 -5.46
CA ILE A 204 -5.53 -16.03 -6.80
C ILE A 204 -5.70 -14.74 -7.60
N PRO A 205 -4.76 -14.35 -8.48
CA PRO A 205 -5.06 -13.29 -9.41
C PRO A 205 -5.91 -13.92 -10.51
N LYS A 206 -7.21 -13.70 -10.48
CA LYS A 206 -8.04 -13.74 -11.70
C LYS A 206 -8.96 -12.54 -11.83
N LEU A 207 -8.59 -11.42 -11.22
CA LEU A 207 -9.10 -10.11 -11.61
C LEU A 207 -7.92 -9.27 -12.09
N ILE A 208 -7.43 -9.63 -13.28
CA ILE A 208 -6.83 -8.65 -14.17
C ILE A 208 -7.97 -8.14 -15.04
N GLN A 209 -8.12 -6.82 -15.05
CA GLN A 209 -8.92 -5.99 -15.94
C GLN A 209 -10.32 -5.58 -15.43
N VAL A 210 -10.37 -4.43 -14.74
CA VAL A 210 -11.47 -3.48 -14.94
C VAL A 210 -11.32 -2.93 -16.35
N HIS A 211 -11.96 -3.56 -17.34
CA HIS A 211 -12.25 -2.87 -18.57
C HIS A 211 -13.40 -1.89 -18.28
N LEU A 212 -13.08 -0.61 -18.09
CA LEU A 212 -14.02 0.50 -18.25
C LEU A 212 -14.38 0.65 -19.74
N ARG A 213 -15.09 -0.34 -20.27
CA ARG A 213 -15.89 -0.25 -21.49
C ARG A 213 -17.01 -1.26 -21.37
N ASP A 214 -17.98 -0.93 -20.50
CA ASP A 214 -19.39 -0.97 -20.85
C ASP A 214 -20.13 -0.17 -19.78
N SER A 215 -20.73 0.93 -20.25
CA SER A 215 -21.67 1.82 -19.57
C SER A 215 -22.12 1.40 -18.16
N ILE A 216 -21.75 2.18 -17.15
CA ILE A 216 -22.64 2.41 -16.02
C ILE A 216 -23.88 3.06 -16.63
N THR A 217 -24.91 2.27 -16.84
CA THR A 217 -26.25 2.85 -16.94
C THR A 217 -26.60 3.27 -15.53
N PRO A 218 -27.01 4.54 -15.31
CA PRO A 218 -27.44 4.97 -13.98
C PRO A 218 -28.63 4.11 -13.56
N ASP A 219 -28.64 3.69 -12.31
CA ASP A 219 -29.82 3.07 -11.72
C ASP A 219 -31.01 4.02 -11.92
N SER A 220 -32.12 3.40 -12.33
CA SER A 220 -33.37 4.05 -12.76
C SER A 220 -34.05 4.81 -11.64
#